data_AF-A0A851AK96-F1
#
_entry.id   AF-A0A851AK96-F1
#
_cell.length_a   1.000
_cell.length_b   1.000
_cell.length_c   1.000
_cell.angle_alpha   90.00
_cell.angle_beta   90.00
_cell.angle_gamma   90.00
#
_symmetry.space_group_name_H-M   'P 1'
#
loop_
_entity.id
_entity.type
_entity.pdbx_description
1 polymer ?
#
loop_
_entity_poly.entity_id
_entity_poly.type
_entity_poly.pdbx_seq_one_letter_code
_entity_poly.pdbx_strand_id
1 'polypeptide(L)' 'MPLDHRRVRGPEESQPPEVWAAAGGAREEEEGEGDAVPRDPCALRPLFARAGLLSQ' A
#
# COMPACT_ATOMS: atom_id res chain seq x y z
N MET A 1 12.11 9.72 17.31
CA MET A 1 12.75 10.63 16.32
C MET A 1 12.96 11.99 16.98
N PRO A 2 14.10 12.70 16.79
CA PRO A 2 14.23 14.07 17.30
C PRO A 2 13.11 14.95 16.70
N LEU A 3 12.53 15.85 17.51
CA LEU A 3 11.36 16.64 17.12
C LEU A 3 11.69 17.53 15.91
N ASP A 4 11.01 17.31 14.78
CA ASP A 4 11.15 18.16 13.60
C ASP A 4 10.42 19.50 13.84
N HIS A 5 11.20 20.59 13.87
CA HIS A 5 10.67 21.94 14.09
C HIS A 5 10.13 22.62 12.82
N ARG A 6 10.26 21.99 11.64
CA ARG A 6 9.79 22.55 10.35
C ARG A 6 8.42 22.01 9.94
N ARG A 7 7.92 20.96 10.59
CA ARG A 7 6.62 20.35 10.31
C ARG A 7 5.62 20.70 11.40
N VAL A 8 4.34 20.61 11.03
CA VAL A 8 3.26 20.63 12.03
C VAL A 8 3.49 19.46 12.99
N ARG A 9 3.48 19.77 14.29
CA ARG A 9 3.69 18.76 15.32
C ARG A 9 2.42 17.93 15.45
N GLY A 10 2.49 16.68 14.98
CA GLY A 10 1.50 15.65 15.29
C GLY A 10 1.78 15.02 16.65
N PRO A 11 1.01 13.98 17.03
CA PRO A 11 1.34 13.18 18.21
C PRO A 11 2.72 12.55 18.05
N GLU A 12 3.38 12.30 19.18
CA GLU A 12 4.70 11.68 19.20
C GLU A 12 4.67 10.27 18.60
N GLU A 13 3.57 9.54 18.83
CA GLU A 13 3.35 8.19 18.33
C GLU A 13 1.96 8.06 17.70
N SER A 14 1.86 7.31 16.60
CA SER A 14 0.60 6.93 15.98
C SER A 14 0.70 5.49 15.49
N GLN A 15 -0.11 4.60 16.03
CA GLN A 15 -0.12 3.20 15.59
C GLN A 15 -1.09 3.02 14.43
N PRO A 16 -0.69 2.33 13.35
CA PRO A 16 -1.57 2.05 12.23
C PRO A 16 -2.65 1.02 12.65
N PRO A 17 -3.91 1.18 12.21
CA PRO A 17 -5.03 0.36 12.68
C PRO A 17 -4.91 -1.12 12.32
N GLU A 18 -4.11 -1.47 11.31
CA GLU A 18 -3.86 -2.85 10.88
C GLU A 18 -3.23 -3.70 11.98
N VAL A 19 -2.45 -3.09 12.90
CA VAL A 19 -1.87 -3.77 14.06
C VAL A 19 -2.95 -4.28 15.00
N TRP A 20 -4.11 -3.61 15.01
CA TRP A 20 -5.24 -3.91 15.88
C TRP A 20 -6.36 -4.65 15.15
N ALA A 21 -6.27 -4.77 13.83
CA ALA A 21 -7.18 -5.61 13.08
C ALA A 21 -6.90 -7.07 13.46
N ALA A 22 -7.88 -7.72 14.11
CA ALA A 22 -7.81 -9.17 14.36
C ALA A 22 -7.52 -9.88 13.04
N ALA A 23 -6.51 -10.77 13.02
CA ALA A 23 -5.92 -11.44 11.85
C ALA A 23 -6.98 -11.92 10.82
N GLY A 24 -7.37 -11.03 9.92
CA GLY A 24 -8.68 -11.06 9.25
C GLY A 24 -9.14 -9.67 8.81
N GLY A 25 -8.52 -8.60 9.35
CA GLY A 25 -8.27 -7.41 8.56
C GLY A 25 -7.48 -7.85 7.35
N ALA A 26 -8.14 -7.80 6.19
CA ALA A 26 -7.50 -8.07 4.93
C ALA A 26 -6.20 -7.24 4.89
N ARG A 27 -5.07 -7.90 5.14
CA ARG A 27 -4.09 -7.95 4.08
C ARG A 27 -4.93 -8.27 2.86
N GLU A 28 -5.29 -7.24 2.11
CA GLU A 28 -5.15 -7.36 0.66
C GLU A 28 -3.71 -7.85 0.52
N GLU A 29 -3.57 -9.17 0.65
CA GLU A 29 -2.54 -9.91 -0.02
C GLU A 29 -2.56 -9.27 -1.39
N GLU A 30 -1.46 -8.55 -1.65
CA GLU A 30 -1.00 -8.31 -3.00
C GLU A 30 -1.59 -9.40 -3.88
N GLU A 31 -2.35 -9.02 -4.90
CA GLU A 31 -2.86 -9.96 -5.89
C GLU A 31 -1.79 -11.03 -6.17
N GLY A 32 -1.91 -12.20 -5.51
CA GLY A 32 -1.02 -13.34 -5.69
C GLY A 32 0.02 -13.70 -4.61
N GLU A 33 -0.23 -13.56 -3.30
CA GLU A 33 0.55 -14.38 -2.33
C GLU A 33 -0.26 -14.95 -1.15
N GLY A 34 -1.49 -15.39 -1.43
CA GLY A 34 -2.22 -16.35 -0.60
C GLY A 34 -2.99 -17.31 -1.49
N ASP A 35 -2.66 -18.60 -1.37
CA ASP A 35 -3.30 -19.73 -2.07
C ASP A 35 -3.72 -19.41 -3.51
N ALA A 36 -2.75 -18.92 -4.30
CA ALA A 36 -3.01 -18.47 -5.65
C ALA A 36 -3.41 -19.67 -6.51
N VAL A 37 -4.72 -19.77 -6.81
CA VAL A 37 -5.27 -20.61 -7.88
C VAL A 37 -4.30 -20.55 -9.08
N PRO A 38 -3.93 -21.68 -9.71
CA PRO A 38 -2.94 -21.69 -10.78
C PRO A 38 -3.23 -20.59 -11.82
N ARG A 39 -2.40 -19.55 -11.83
CA ARG A 39 -2.46 -18.47 -12.82
C ARG A 39 -1.58 -18.85 -14.00
N ASP A 40 -1.96 -18.39 -15.19
CA ASP A 40 -1.12 -18.52 -16.38
C ASP A 40 0.20 -17.75 -16.15
N PRO A 41 1.38 -18.39 -16.19
CA PRO A 41 2.66 -17.74 -15.96
C PRO A 41 2.97 -16.64 -16.99
N CYS A 42 2.29 -16.65 -18.14
CA CYS A 42 2.43 -15.65 -19.18
C CYS A 42 1.39 -14.51 -19.10
N ALA A 43 0.45 -14.55 -18.15
CA ALA A 43 -0.57 -13.52 -18.01
C ALA A 43 0.01 -12.22 -17.45
N LEU A 44 -0.19 -11.12 -18.19
CA LEU A 44 0.18 -9.78 -17.74
C LEU A 44 -1.01 -9.09 -17.06
N ARG A 45 -0.74 -8.32 -16.00
CA ARG A 45 -1.75 -7.44 -15.39
C ARG A 45 -2.15 -6.33 -16.38
N PRO A 46 -3.41 -5.88 -16.40
CA PRO A 46 -3.84 -4.78 -17.25
C PRO A 46 -3.00 -3.51 -16.99
N LEU A 47 -2.47 -2.92 -18.05
CA LEU A 47 -1.65 -1.72 -17.97
C LEU A 47 -2.49 -0.46 -18.24
N PHE A 48 -2.40 0.53 -17.35
CA PHE A 48 -2.86 1.88 -17.62
C PHE A 48 -1.66 2.79 -17.91
N ALA A 49 -1.55 3.27 -19.15
CA ALA A 49 -0.46 4.14 -19.59
C ALA A 49 -0.99 5.51 -20.05
N ARG A 50 -0.42 6.59 -19.50
CA ARG A 50 -0.75 7.97 -19.88
C ARG A 50 0.51 8.83 -19.94
N ALA A 51 0.65 9.64 -21.00
CA ALA A 51 1.73 10.62 -21.15
C ALA A 51 1.17 12.06 -21.10
N GLY A 52 1.98 13.01 -20.64
CA GLY A 52 1.62 14.43 -20.56
C GLY A 52 0.56 14.76 -19.49
N LEU A 53 0.60 14.07 -18.35
CA LEU A 53 -0.41 14.25 -17.28
C LEU A 53 -0.36 15.65 -16.66
N LEU A 54 0.83 16.22 -16.49
CA LEU A 54 1.04 17.52 -15.88
C LEU A 54 1.59 18.49 -16.94
N SER A 55 1.17 19.74 -16.85
CA SER A 55 1.78 20.84 -17.61
C SER A 55 3.14 21.21 -16.99
N GLN A 56 4.04 21.74 -17.82
CA GLN A 56 5.30 22.34 -17.37
C GLN A 56 5.05 23.69 -16.70
#